data_AF-A0A7V1EH66-F1
#
_entry.id   AF-A0A7V1EH66-F1
#
_cell.length_a   1.000
_cell.length_b   1.000
_cell.length_c   1.000
_cell.angle_alpha   90.00
_cell.angle_beta   90.00
_cell.angle_gamma   90.00
#
_symmetry.space_group_name_H-M   'P 1'
#
loop_
_entity.id
_entity.type
_entity.pdbx_description
1 polymer ?
#
loop_
_entity_poly.entity_id
_entity_poly.type
_entity_poly.pdbx_seq_one_letter_code
_entity_poly.pdbx_strand_id
1 'polypeptide(L)'
;MIQANSEILPPILIIFLLLASIYTLLRFCESIKKDKLVTPWLVISGITYGLLIITLTNFFILLPFLIVWLYNITIKVKRLKYTLIFLMLSLTPAFLSTMRNFIHSNEPVIICYNGGINFYIGNNSDIKRTVSIQPGYQWDSLMTTAYITERITNFGEMQNFWYRKAFQFIIHNPLKWMGITLKKAILFFNAWEFPRNTDDEFFNNYSIVNKTPFLKANLLFPLGFSG
;
A
#
# COMPACT_ATOMS: atom_id res chain seq x y z
N MET A 1 -15.97 -17.61 -19.72
CA MET A 1 -15.93 -16.27 -20.32
C MET A 1 -14.85 -15.49 -19.59
N ILE A 2 -13.67 -15.37 -20.19
CA ILE A 2 -12.55 -14.63 -19.59
C ILE A 2 -12.82 -13.16 -19.86
N GLN A 3 -13.37 -12.48 -18.88
CA GLN A 3 -13.44 -11.03 -18.87
C GLN A 3 -12.05 -10.50 -18.52
N ALA A 4 -11.12 -10.61 -19.46
CA ALA A 4 -9.89 -9.83 -19.45
C ALA A 4 -10.30 -8.39 -19.82
N ASN A 5 -11.02 -7.73 -18.91
CA ASN A 5 -11.20 -6.30 -19.02
C ASN A 5 -9.79 -5.72 -18.99
N SER A 6 -9.46 -4.90 -19.98
CA SER A 6 -8.39 -3.92 -19.95
C SER A 6 -8.70 -2.85 -18.89
N GLU A 7 -8.92 -3.29 -17.65
CA GLU A 7 -9.00 -2.44 -16.49
C GLU A 7 -7.59 -1.94 -16.23
N ILE A 8 -7.45 -0.62 -16.08
CA ILE A 8 -6.23 -0.03 -15.54
C ILE A 8 -6.14 -0.52 -14.10
N LEU A 9 -5.46 -1.65 -13.90
CA LEU A 9 -5.27 -2.16 -12.56
C LEU A 9 -4.43 -1.14 -11.78
N PRO A 10 -4.74 -0.91 -10.50
CA PRO A 10 -3.99 -0.02 -9.62
C PRO A 10 -2.45 -0.15 -9.67
N PRO A 11 -1.84 -1.34 -9.87
CA PRO A 11 -0.39 -1.48 -9.93
C PRO A 11 0.29 -0.63 -11.00
N ILE A 12 -0.32 -0.44 -12.18
CA ILE A 12 0.29 0.37 -13.25
C ILE A 12 0.43 1.83 -12.79
N LEU A 13 -0.64 2.36 -12.20
CA LEU A 13 -0.64 3.73 -11.67
C LEU A 13 0.32 3.87 -10.48
N ILE A 14 0.38 2.87 -9.59
CA ILE A 14 1.30 2.85 -8.45
C ILE A 14 2.75 2.90 -8.93
N ILE A 15 3.13 2.04 -9.88
CA ILE A 15 4.49 2.00 -10.43
C ILE A 15 4.82 3.32 -11.10
N PHE A 16 3.90 3.86 -11.92
CA PHE A 16 4.09 5.15 -12.57
C PHE A 16 4.31 6.29 -11.56
N LEU A 17 3.44 6.42 -10.55
CA LEU A 17 3.55 7.47 -9.52
C LEU A 17 4.81 7.31 -8.67
N LEU A 18 5.17 6.07 -8.32
CA LEU A 18 6.40 5.78 -7.60
C LEU A 18 7.63 6.23 -8.40
N LEU A 19 7.75 5.79 -9.65
CA LEU A 19 8.88 6.16 -10.50
C LEU A 19 8.93 7.66 -10.79
N ALA A 20 7.77 8.30 -11.04
CA ALA A 20 7.68 9.75 -11.23
C ALA A 20 8.13 10.50 -9.97
N SER A 21 7.71 10.07 -8.78
CA SER A 21 8.09 10.69 -7.52
C SER A 21 9.60 10.59 -7.25
N ILE A 22 10.19 9.40 -7.47
CA ILE A 22 11.63 9.14 -7.33
C ILE A 22 12.42 9.97 -8.35
N TYR A 23 12.05 9.89 -9.63
CA TYR A 23 12.76 10.60 -10.70
C TYR A 23 12.77 12.11 -10.45
N THR A 24 11.62 12.71 -10.14
CA THR A 24 11.54 14.16 -9.89
C THR A 24 12.26 14.58 -8.61
N LEU A 25 12.26 13.73 -7.57
CA LEU A 25 13.04 13.97 -6.35
C LEU A 25 14.55 13.95 -6.64
N LEU A 26 15.02 13.00 -7.46
CA LEU A 26 16.42 12.91 -7.86
C LEU A 26 16.84 14.12 -8.73
N ARG A 27 15.99 14.55 -9.66
CA ARG A 27 16.23 15.76 -10.46
C ARG A 27 16.31 17.01 -9.57
N PHE A 28 15.51 17.09 -8.52
CA PHE A 28 15.64 18.14 -7.51
C PHE A 28 16.99 18.06 -6.78
N CYS A 29 17.45 16.86 -6.38
CA CYS A 29 18.74 16.67 -5.73
C CYS A 29 19.92 17.07 -6.61
N GLU A 30 19.90 16.72 -7.90
CA GLU A 30 20.89 17.18 -8.87
C GLU A 30 20.89 18.70 -9.02
N SER A 31 19.71 19.32 -8.97
CA SER A 31 19.56 20.76 -9.07
C SER A 31 20.23 21.48 -7.89
N ILE A 32 20.11 20.91 -6.68
CA ILE A 32 20.82 21.40 -5.48
C ILE A 32 22.34 21.28 -5.67
N LYS A 33 22.83 20.12 -6.13
CA LYS A 33 24.28 19.88 -6.32
C LYS A 33 24.92 20.84 -7.34
N LYS A 34 24.16 21.28 -8.34
CA LYS A 34 24.62 22.20 -9.39
C LYS A 34 24.38 23.67 -9.06
N ASP A 35 23.98 24.00 -7.83
CA ASP A 35 23.53 25.33 -7.39
C ASP A 35 22.44 25.96 -8.28
N LYS A 36 21.73 25.14 -9.06
CA LYS A 36 20.61 25.54 -9.91
C LYS A 36 19.32 25.14 -9.20
N LEU A 37 18.73 26.05 -8.44
CA LEU A 37 17.52 25.75 -7.67
C LEU A 37 16.28 25.67 -8.56
N VAL A 38 15.92 24.47 -8.99
CA VAL A 38 14.72 24.23 -9.80
C VAL A 38 13.61 23.66 -8.90
N THR A 39 12.88 24.57 -8.24
CA THR A 39 11.77 24.24 -7.33
C THR A 39 10.59 23.47 -7.94
N PRO A 40 10.27 23.56 -9.26
CA PRO A 40 9.20 22.75 -9.84
C PRO A 40 9.38 21.24 -9.64
N TRP A 41 10.61 20.72 -9.65
CA TRP A 41 10.86 19.29 -9.44
C TRP A 41 10.44 18.82 -8.05
N LEU A 42 10.69 19.63 -7.01
CA LEU A 42 10.24 19.35 -5.65
C LEU A 42 8.71 19.35 -5.56
N VAL A 43 8.07 20.28 -6.26
CA VAL A 43 6.61 20.39 -6.25
C VAL A 43 5.96 19.17 -6.89
N ILE A 44 6.44 18.78 -8.07
CA ILE A 44 5.95 17.60 -8.79
C ILE A 44 6.21 16.33 -7.96
N SER A 45 7.39 16.22 -7.33
CA SER A 45 7.72 15.08 -6.46
C SER A 45 6.75 14.95 -5.28
N GLY A 46 6.49 16.05 -4.56
CA GLY A 46 5.54 16.03 -3.44
C GLY A 46 4.12 15.66 -3.86
N ILE A 47 3.61 16.24 -4.96
CA ILE A 47 2.26 15.93 -5.46
C ILE A 47 2.16 14.48 -5.92
N THR A 48 3.12 13.98 -6.71
CA THR A 48 3.12 12.59 -7.21
C THR A 48 3.25 11.59 -6.06
N TYR A 49 4.05 11.89 -5.04
CA TYR A 49 4.15 11.08 -3.83
C TYR A 49 2.86 11.10 -3.00
N GLY A 50 2.19 12.25 -2.87
CA GLY A 50 0.88 12.32 -2.23
C GLY A 50 -0.20 11.53 -2.98
N LEU A 51 -0.18 11.55 -4.31
CA LEU A 51 -1.04 10.71 -5.14
C LEU A 51 -0.74 9.22 -4.97
N LEU A 52 0.55 8.87 -4.81
CA LEU A 52 0.97 7.50 -4.51
C LEU A 52 0.39 7.02 -3.17
N ILE A 53 0.44 7.86 -2.12
CA ILE A 53 -0.12 7.56 -0.79
C ILE A 53 -1.61 7.25 -0.86
N ILE A 54 -2.41 8.05 -1.57
CA ILE A 54 -3.86 7.80 -1.65
C ILE A 54 -4.18 6.57 -2.52
N THR A 55 -3.30 6.22 -3.45
CA THR A 55 -3.47 5.01 -4.29
C THR A 55 -3.10 3.75 -3.53
N LEU A 56 -2.02 3.81 -2.74
CA LEU A 56 -1.58 2.74 -1.86
C LEU A 56 -1.03 3.33 -0.55
N THR A 57 -1.87 3.26 0.49
CA THR A 57 -1.62 3.86 1.82
C THR A 57 -0.35 3.36 2.51
N ASN A 58 0.18 2.19 2.12
CA ASN A 58 1.42 1.65 2.68
C ASN A 58 2.62 2.59 2.48
N PHE A 59 2.65 3.40 1.41
CA PHE A 59 3.72 4.38 1.18
C PHE A 59 3.74 5.52 2.20
N PHE A 60 2.68 5.68 3.00
CA PHE A 60 2.69 6.63 4.11
C PHE A 60 3.80 6.33 5.13
N ILE A 61 4.15 5.05 5.32
CA ILE A 61 5.24 4.61 6.22
C ILE A 61 6.61 5.14 5.78
N LEU A 62 6.83 5.32 4.48
CA LEU A 62 8.10 5.80 3.93
C LEU A 62 8.25 7.33 3.99
N LEU A 63 7.16 8.07 4.18
CA LEU A 63 7.15 9.54 4.25
C LEU A 63 8.12 10.11 5.31
N PRO A 64 8.13 9.67 6.59
CA PRO A 64 9.07 10.19 7.59
C PRO A 64 10.54 9.97 7.21
N PHE A 65 10.87 8.84 6.58
CA PHE A 65 12.23 8.55 6.13
C PHE A 65 12.66 9.50 5.01
N LEU A 66 11.78 9.77 4.04
CA LEU A 66 12.05 10.72 2.96
C LEU A 66 12.23 12.15 3.49
N ILE A 67 11.45 12.55 4.51
CA ILE A 67 11.56 13.86 5.16
C ILE A 67 12.93 14.02 5.84
N VAL A 68 13.33 13.03 6.66
CA VAL A 68 14.62 13.04 7.34
C VAL A 68 15.77 13.04 6.33
N TRP A 69 15.67 12.21 5.29
CA TRP A 69 16.65 12.18 4.22
C TRP A 69 16.75 13.52 3.49
N LEU A 70 15.63 14.11 3.07
CA LEU A 70 15.57 15.40 2.37
C LEU A 70 16.15 16.53 3.23
N TYR A 71 15.89 16.52 4.53
CA TYR A 71 16.44 17.47 5.49
C TYR A 71 17.96 17.40 5.60
N ASN A 72 18.54 16.20 5.50
CA ASN A 72 19.97 15.96 5.62
C ASN A 72 20.76 16.28 4.34
N ILE A 73 20.14 16.20 3.15
CA ILE A 73 20.81 16.47 1.87
C ILE A 73 20.71 17.94 1.41
N THR A 74 19.84 18.74 2.05
CA THR A 74 19.58 20.12 1.65
C THR A 74 20.51 21.10 2.39
N ILE A 75 20.86 22.21 1.71
CA ILE A 75 21.75 23.24 2.27
C ILE A 75 21.15 23.80 3.57
N LYS A 76 21.98 23.96 4.62
CA LYS A 76 21.57 24.34 5.99
C LYS A 76 20.54 25.48 6.05
N VAL A 77 20.69 26.51 5.23
CA VAL A 77 19.81 27.70 5.25
C VAL A 77 18.41 27.41 4.69
N LYS A 78 18.27 26.48 3.73
CA LYS A 78 17.01 26.21 3.03
C LYS A 78 16.39 24.85 3.36
N ARG A 79 17.04 24.03 4.19
CA ARG A 79 16.60 22.66 4.52
C ARG A 79 15.17 22.60 5.05
N LEU A 80 14.83 23.48 5.99
CA LEU A 80 13.51 23.49 6.60
C LEU A 80 12.43 23.86 5.58
N LYS A 81 12.70 24.88 4.76
CA LYS A 81 11.78 25.32 3.69
C LYS A 81 11.44 24.18 2.73
N TYR A 82 12.45 23.49 2.18
CA TYR A 82 12.21 22.43 1.20
C TYR A 82 11.55 21.20 1.81
N THR A 83 11.95 20.84 3.03
CA THR A 83 11.35 19.73 3.77
C THR A 83 9.87 19.99 4.05
N LEU A 84 9.53 21.20 4.50
CA LEU A 84 8.13 21.60 4.73
C LEU A 84 7.32 21.64 3.43
N ILE A 85 7.87 22.17 2.34
CA ILE A 85 7.18 22.17 1.03
C ILE A 85 6.86 20.75 0.58
N PHE A 86 7.85 19.85 0.62
CA PHE A 86 7.63 18.45 0.23
C PHE A 86 6.60 17.76 1.12
N LEU A 87 6.69 17.94 2.44
CA LEU A 87 5.74 17.39 3.40
C LEU A 87 4.32 17.90 3.14
N MET A 88 4.13 19.21 3.01
CA MET A 88 2.82 19.81 2.76
C MET A 88 2.22 19.26 1.46
N LEU A 89 2.99 19.25 0.36
CA LEU A 89 2.52 18.77 -0.93
C LEU A 89 2.20 17.27 -0.94
N SER A 90 2.98 16.46 -0.21
CA SER A 90 2.73 15.03 -0.05
C SER A 90 1.47 14.74 0.75
N LEU A 91 1.13 15.59 1.72
CA LEU A 91 -0.08 15.44 2.52
C LEU A 91 -1.34 16.02 1.85
N THR A 92 -1.20 16.97 0.91
CA THR A 92 -2.34 17.62 0.24
C THR A 92 -3.35 16.62 -0.34
N PRO A 93 -2.98 15.59 -1.13
CA PRO A 93 -3.95 14.65 -1.68
C PRO A 93 -4.69 13.84 -0.60
N ALA A 94 -3.96 13.41 0.44
CA ALA A 94 -4.54 12.70 1.57
C ALA A 94 -5.52 13.58 2.37
N PHE A 95 -5.17 14.85 2.57
CA PHE A 95 -6.02 15.85 3.20
C PHE A 95 -7.30 16.08 2.39
N LEU A 96 -7.19 16.30 1.07
CA LEU A 96 -8.35 16.49 0.19
C LEU A 96 -9.27 15.27 0.17
N SER A 97 -8.71 14.07 0.13
CA SER A 97 -9.47 12.82 0.21
C SER A 97 -10.20 12.69 1.54
N THR A 98 -9.52 12.97 2.65
CA THR A 98 -10.12 12.93 3.99
C THR A 98 -11.23 13.97 4.16
N MET A 99 -11.02 15.18 3.64
CA MET A 99 -12.03 16.24 3.68
C MET A 99 -13.27 15.86 2.86
N ARG A 100 -13.08 15.30 1.66
CA ARG A 100 -14.19 14.77 0.85
C ARG A 100 -14.95 13.66 1.58
N ASN A 101 -14.23 12.72 2.20
CA ASN A 101 -14.85 11.65 2.97
C ASN A 101 -15.68 12.21 4.12
N PHE A 102 -15.14 13.17 4.87
CA PHE A 102 -15.83 13.81 5.99
C PHE A 102 -17.11 14.53 5.54
N ILE A 103 -17.06 15.29 4.45
CA ILE A 103 -18.23 16.00 3.91
C ILE A 103 -19.38 15.03 3.52
N HIS A 104 -19.05 13.86 2.98
CA HIS A 104 -20.06 12.90 2.52
C HIS A 104 -20.56 11.93 3.59
N SER A 105 -19.69 11.54 4.53
CA SER A 105 -20.00 10.52 5.54
C SER A 105 -20.30 11.11 6.92
N ASN A 106 -19.99 12.39 7.16
CA ASN A 106 -19.93 12.98 8.49
C ASN A 106 -19.02 12.23 9.47
N GLU A 107 -18.06 11.45 8.94
CA GLU A 107 -17.12 10.65 9.72
C GLU A 107 -15.67 10.95 9.32
N PRO A 108 -14.73 11.03 10.27
CA PRO A 108 -13.33 11.33 9.99
C PRO A 108 -12.59 10.10 9.44
N VAL A 109 -12.89 9.71 8.20
CA VAL A 109 -12.21 8.60 7.51
C VAL A 109 -10.95 9.10 6.83
N ILE A 110 -9.80 8.85 7.47
CA ILE A 110 -8.47 9.18 6.94
C ILE A 110 -8.16 8.27 5.76
N ILE A 111 -8.21 8.83 4.55
CA ILE A 111 -8.00 8.14 3.25
C ILE A 111 -9.00 7.00 2.98
N CYS A 112 -9.02 5.94 3.80
CA CYS A 112 -9.92 4.78 3.69
C CYS A 112 -10.16 4.10 5.05
N TYR A 113 -11.28 3.37 5.19
CA TYR A 113 -11.64 2.62 6.42
C TYR A 113 -11.33 1.10 6.35
N ASN A 114 -10.67 0.65 5.28
CA ASN A 114 -10.44 -0.78 5.02
C ASN A 114 -9.29 -1.38 5.85
N GLY A 115 -8.58 -0.58 6.66
CA GLY A 115 -7.42 -1.02 7.43
C GLY A 115 -7.75 -2.17 8.39
N GLY A 116 -8.87 -2.06 9.11
CA GLY A 116 -9.29 -3.06 10.09
C GLY A 116 -9.61 -4.41 9.46
N ILE A 117 -10.45 -4.42 8.42
CA ILE A 117 -10.82 -5.67 7.73
C ILE A 117 -9.61 -6.32 7.05
N ASN A 118 -8.74 -5.53 6.40
CA ASN A 118 -7.51 -6.05 5.79
C ASN A 118 -6.58 -6.67 6.84
N PHE A 119 -6.48 -6.05 8.01
CA PHE A 119 -5.71 -6.60 9.13
C PHE A 119 -6.34 -7.90 9.65
N TYR A 120 -7.66 -7.98 9.77
CA TYR A 120 -8.37 -9.19 10.17
C TYR A 120 -8.22 -10.34 9.16
N ILE A 121 -8.39 -10.10 7.86
CA ILE A 121 -8.21 -11.11 6.81
C ILE A 121 -6.82 -11.73 6.90
N GLY A 122 -5.81 -10.93 7.26
CA GLY A 122 -4.46 -11.41 7.51
C GLY A 122 -4.27 -12.09 8.87
N ASN A 123 -5.06 -11.80 9.89
CA ASN A 123 -4.75 -12.19 11.27
C ASN A 123 -5.99 -12.79 11.96
N ASN A 124 -6.45 -13.95 11.48
CA ASN A 124 -7.55 -14.68 12.09
C ASN A 124 -7.31 -16.20 12.10
N SER A 125 -8.20 -16.95 12.75
CA SER A 125 -8.06 -18.40 12.92
C SER A 125 -8.32 -19.22 11.65
N ASP A 126 -8.99 -18.63 10.65
CA ASP A 126 -9.46 -19.22 9.39
C ASP A 126 -8.94 -18.45 8.15
N ILE A 127 -7.66 -18.09 8.19
CA ILE A 127 -7.00 -17.29 7.14
C ILE A 127 -7.12 -17.91 5.74
N LYS A 128 -7.08 -19.25 5.65
CA LYS A 128 -7.22 -19.95 4.37
C LYS A 128 -8.53 -19.59 3.68
N ARG A 129 -9.64 -19.58 4.44
CA ARG A 129 -10.94 -19.18 3.94
C ARG A 129 -11.00 -17.68 3.68
N THR A 130 -10.59 -16.85 4.64
CA THR A 130 -10.79 -15.39 4.51
C THR A 130 -10.00 -14.77 3.37
N VAL A 131 -8.81 -15.30 3.06
CA VAL A 131 -8.00 -14.83 1.93
C VAL A 131 -8.56 -15.29 0.58
N SER A 132 -9.28 -16.41 0.54
CA SER A 132 -9.92 -16.91 -0.68
C SER A 132 -11.30 -16.29 -0.94
N ILE A 133 -11.83 -15.44 -0.04
CA ILE A 133 -13.12 -14.77 -0.26
C ILE A 133 -12.97 -13.80 -1.43
N GLN A 134 -13.79 -14.02 -2.46
CA GLN A 134 -13.87 -13.16 -3.63
C GLN A 134 -15.02 -12.14 -3.47
N PRO A 135 -14.99 -11.01 -4.22
CA PRO A 135 -16.12 -10.09 -4.28
C PRO A 135 -17.42 -10.82 -4.63
N GLY A 136 -18.50 -10.52 -3.91
CA GLY A 136 -19.79 -11.18 -4.03
C GLY A 136 -20.35 -11.61 -2.68
N TYR A 137 -21.29 -12.57 -2.70
CA TYR A 137 -22.08 -12.93 -1.52
C TYR A 137 -21.26 -13.25 -0.25
N GLN A 138 -20.14 -13.98 -0.40
CA GLN A 138 -19.29 -14.32 0.74
C GLN A 138 -18.59 -13.09 1.35
N TRP A 139 -18.18 -12.14 0.50
CA TRP A 139 -17.61 -10.87 0.94
C TRP A 139 -18.66 -10.01 1.64
N ASP A 140 -19.84 -9.90 1.07
CA ASP A 140 -20.93 -9.10 1.64
C ASP A 140 -21.39 -9.68 2.99
N SER A 141 -21.47 -11.01 3.08
CA SER A 141 -21.76 -11.72 4.33
C SER A 141 -20.70 -11.44 5.40
N LEU A 142 -19.41 -11.45 5.04
CA LEU A 142 -18.33 -11.10 5.95
C LEU A 142 -18.46 -9.64 6.42
N MET A 143 -18.64 -8.70 5.50
CA MET A 143 -18.74 -7.27 5.82
C MET A 143 -19.97 -6.95 6.68
N THR A 144 -21.09 -7.65 6.46
CA THR A 144 -22.32 -7.46 7.26
C THR A 144 -22.21 -8.05 8.66
N THR A 145 -21.18 -8.84 8.96
CA THR A 145 -20.99 -9.46 10.30
C THR A 145 -20.93 -8.42 11.41
N ALA A 146 -20.21 -7.30 11.21
CA ALA A 146 -20.12 -6.23 12.19
C ALA A 146 -21.50 -5.61 12.49
N TYR A 147 -22.31 -5.43 11.44
CA TYR A 147 -23.67 -4.91 11.56
C TYR A 147 -24.61 -5.92 12.26
N ILE A 148 -24.61 -7.19 11.88
CA ILE A 148 -25.50 -8.20 12.46
C ILE A 148 -25.19 -8.45 13.95
N THR A 149 -23.89 -8.49 14.29
CA THR A 149 -23.45 -8.88 15.64
C THR A 149 -23.48 -7.73 16.64
N GLU A 150 -23.04 -6.54 16.24
CA GLU A 150 -22.87 -5.40 17.15
C GLU A 150 -23.67 -4.16 16.70
N ARG A 151 -24.50 -4.26 15.64
CA ARG A 151 -25.29 -3.13 15.05
C ARG A 151 -24.44 -1.93 14.66
N ILE A 152 -23.18 -2.16 14.32
CA ILE A 152 -22.23 -1.12 13.94
C ILE A 152 -22.58 -0.60 12.54
N THR A 153 -22.81 0.71 12.45
CA THR A 153 -23.09 1.43 11.20
C THR A 153 -21.99 2.43 10.83
N ASN A 154 -21.17 2.84 11.80
CA ASN A 154 -20.08 3.80 11.63
C ASN A 154 -18.80 3.12 11.10
N PHE A 155 -18.09 3.77 10.18
CA PHE A 155 -16.87 3.23 9.54
C PHE A 155 -15.71 3.09 10.53
N GLY A 156 -15.55 4.04 11.46
CA GLY A 156 -14.53 4.00 12.50
C GLY A 156 -14.75 2.85 13.48
N GLU A 157 -15.98 2.66 13.94
CA GLU A 157 -16.36 1.52 14.78
C GLU A 157 -16.20 0.19 14.05
N MET A 158 -16.55 0.13 12.77
CA MET A 158 -16.39 -1.06 11.94
C MET A 158 -14.92 -1.45 11.79
N GLN A 159 -14.04 -0.47 11.57
CA GLN A 159 -12.60 -0.68 11.54
C GLN A 159 -12.09 -1.22 12.91
N ASN A 160 -12.54 -0.63 14.02
CA ASN A 160 -12.17 -1.06 15.37
C ASN A 160 -12.68 -2.47 15.71
N PHE A 161 -13.87 -2.84 15.25
CA PHE A 161 -14.42 -4.18 15.39
C PHE A 161 -13.50 -5.24 14.76
N TRP A 162 -13.04 -5.01 13.54
CA TRP A 162 -12.14 -5.94 12.86
C TRP A 162 -10.76 -6.01 13.50
N TYR A 163 -10.20 -4.88 13.95
CA TYR A 163 -8.98 -4.88 14.75
C TYR A 163 -9.13 -5.68 16.05
N ARG A 164 -10.23 -5.47 16.79
CA ARG A 164 -10.53 -6.23 18.00
C ARG A 164 -10.55 -7.73 17.74
N LYS A 165 -11.24 -8.19 16.69
CA LYS A 165 -11.28 -9.62 16.31
C LYS A 165 -9.89 -10.17 15.98
N ALA A 166 -9.09 -9.41 15.25
CA ALA A 166 -7.73 -9.80 14.89
C ALA A 166 -6.82 -9.89 16.11
N PHE A 167 -6.83 -8.87 16.99
CA PHE A 167 -6.04 -8.88 18.21
C PHE A 167 -6.50 -9.95 19.21
N GLN A 168 -7.81 -10.21 19.32
CA GLN A 168 -8.31 -11.35 20.09
C GLN A 168 -7.70 -12.65 19.60
N PHE A 169 -7.61 -12.88 18.29
CA PHE A 169 -6.95 -14.08 17.76
C PHE A 169 -5.47 -14.14 18.13
N ILE A 170 -4.73 -13.03 17.96
CA ILE A 170 -3.29 -12.94 18.27
C ILE A 170 -3.03 -13.25 19.76
N ILE A 171 -3.82 -12.64 20.65
CA ILE A 171 -3.65 -12.77 22.10
C ILE A 171 -4.01 -14.18 22.58
N HIS A 172 -5.09 -14.78 22.08
CA HIS A 172 -5.52 -16.10 22.53
C HIS A 172 -4.76 -17.24 21.84
N ASN A 173 -4.14 -17.01 20.68
CA ASN A 173 -3.45 -18.05 19.90
C ASN A 173 -2.09 -17.56 19.35
N PRO A 174 -1.16 -17.09 20.20
CA PRO A 174 0.08 -16.45 19.76
C PRO A 174 0.97 -17.39 18.92
N LEU A 175 1.11 -18.65 19.33
CA LEU A 175 1.91 -19.63 18.58
C LEU A 175 1.34 -19.91 17.19
N LYS A 176 0.02 -20.02 17.08
CA LYS A 176 -0.65 -20.21 15.78
C LYS A 176 -0.47 -18.98 14.88
N TRP A 177 -0.62 -17.78 15.45
CA TRP A 177 -0.37 -16.53 14.74
C TRP A 177 1.09 -16.42 14.27
N MET A 178 2.08 -16.75 15.12
CA MET A 178 3.49 -16.76 14.74
C MET A 178 3.76 -17.73 13.58
N GLY A 179 3.21 -18.95 13.62
CA GLY A 179 3.35 -19.92 12.53
C GLY A 179 2.75 -19.41 11.21
N ILE A 180 1.60 -18.72 11.27
CA ILE A 180 0.97 -18.08 10.11
C ILE A 180 1.84 -16.94 9.57
N THR A 181 2.35 -16.08 10.45
CA THR A 181 3.20 -14.94 10.07
C THR A 181 4.51 -15.42 9.45
N LEU A 182 5.14 -16.45 10.03
CA LEU A 182 6.34 -17.06 9.47
C LEU A 182 6.05 -17.69 8.09
N LYS A 183 4.91 -18.38 7.94
CA LYS A 183 4.50 -18.92 6.64
C LYS A 183 4.34 -17.81 5.60
N LYS A 184 3.76 -16.67 5.95
CA LYS A 184 3.66 -15.51 5.04
C LYS A 184 5.04 -14.95 4.69
N ALA A 185 5.94 -14.84 5.65
CA ALA A 185 7.30 -14.40 5.40
C ALA A 185 8.02 -15.36 4.44
N ILE A 186 7.93 -16.68 4.66
CA ILE A 186 8.50 -17.69 3.75
C ILE A 186 7.89 -17.58 2.35
N LEU A 187 6.56 -17.45 2.25
CA LEU A 187 5.88 -17.28 0.96
C LEU A 187 6.29 -15.98 0.26
N PHE A 188 6.53 -14.91 1.01
CA PHE A 188 7.00 -13.64 0.45
C PHE A 188 8.41 -13.76 -0.15
N PHE A 189 9.28 -14.58 0.44
CA PHE A 189 10.60 -14.89 -0.13
C PHE A 189 10.57 -15.99 -1.20
N ASN A 190 9.43 -16.64 -1.40
CA ASN A 190 9.28 -17.68 -2.40
C ASN A 190 8.67 -17.06 -3.67
N ALA A 191 9.28 -17.29 -4.83
CA ALA A 191 8.71 -16.86 -6.12
C ALA A 191 7.39 -17.56 -6.51
N TRP A 192 6.81 -18.38 -5.63
CA TRP A 192 5.52 -19.01 -5.86
C TRP A 192 4.38 -18.08 -5.43
N GLU A 193 3.65 -17.55 -6.40
CA GLU A 193 2.46 -16.72 -6.18
C GLU A 193 1.25 -17.61 -5.88
N PHE A 194 0.51 -17.28 -4.82
CA PHE A 194 -0.73 -18.00 -4.48
C PHE A 194 -1.83 -17.52 -5.43
N PRO A 195 -2.39 -18.37 -6.30
CA PRO A 195 -3.37 -17.94 -7.29
C PRO A 195 -4.63 -17.45 -6.59
N ARG A 196 -5.00 -16.19 -6.84
CA ARG A 196 -6.17 -15.56 -6.22
C ARG A 196 -7.44 -15.74 -7.07
N ASN A 197 -7.33 -15.53 -8.39
CA ASN A 197 -8.45 -15.56 -9.34
C ASN A 197 -8.11 -16.29 -10.66
N THR A 198 -6.83 -16.51 -10.97
CA THR A 198 -6.35 -17.13 -12.19
C THR A 198 -5.28 -18.15 -11.85
N ASP A 199 -5.30 -19.29 -12.54
CA ASP A 199 -4.25 -20.28 -12.41
C ASP A 199 -3.03 -19.76 -13.19
N ASP A 200 -2.04 -19.19 -12.51
CA ASP A 200 -0.85 -18.62 -13.16
C ASP A 200 -0.07 -19.70 -13.94
N GLU A 201 -0.23 -20.97 -13.54
CA GLU A 201 0.30 -22.14 -14.23
C GLU A 201 -0.31 -22.31 -15.64
N PHE A 202 -1.58 -21.96 -15.82
CA PHE A 202 -2.23 -21.94 -17.14
C PHE A 202 -1.58 -20.91 -18.08
N PHE A 203 -1.27 -19.71 -17.58
CA PHE A 203 -0.65 -18.64 -18.39
C PHE A 203 0.84 -18.84 -18.64
N ASN A 204 1.55 -19.55 -17.74
CA ASN A 204 2.95 -19.91 -17.90
C ASN A 204 3.21 -20.77 -19.15
N ASN A 205 2.22 -21.52 -19.62
CA ASN A 205 2.35 -22.31 -20.84
C ASN A 205 2.38 -21.45 -22.11
N TYR A 206 1.76 -20.27 -22.09
CA TYR A 206 1.54 -19.42 -23.28
C TYR A 206 2.40 -18.15 -23.33
N SER A 207 3.07 -17.75 -22.24
CA SER A 207 3.92 -16.55 -22.21
C SER A 207 5.41 -16.89 -22.17
N ILE A 208 6.17 -16.41 -23.16
CA ILE A 208 7.64 -16.51 -23.21
C ILE A 208 8.26 -15.70 -22.05
N VAL A 209 7.62 -14.60 -21.65
CA VAL A 209 8.11 -13.70 -20.60
C VAL A 209 8.13 -14.42 -19.24
N ASN A 210 7.07 -15.16 -18.90
CA ASN A 210 7.02 -15.93 -17.65
C ASN A 210 7.96 -17.15 -17.63
N LYS A 211 8.41 -17.62 -18.80
CA LYS A 211 9.39 -18.72 -18.92
C LYS A 211 10.82 -18.26 -18.66
N THR A 212 11.09 -16.95 -18.69
CA THR A 212 12.43 -16.43 -18.41
C THR A 212 12.70 -16.37 -16.89
N PRO A 213 13.74 -17.06 -16.39
CA PRO A 213 14.02 -17.13 -14.95
C PRO A 213 14.49 -15.80 -14.35
N PHE A 214 14.95 -14.86 -15.18
CA PHE A 214 15.47 -13.55 -14.77
C PHE A 214 14.43 -12.62 -14.15
N LEU A 215 13.13 -12.85 -14.43
CA LEU A 215 12.03 -12.04 -13.90
C LEU A 215 11.36 -12.66 -12.67
N LYS A 216 11.81 -13.83 -12.22
CA LYS A 216 11.27 -14.47 -11.01
C LYS A 216 11.79 -13.74 -9.77
N ALA A 217 10.90 -13.54 -8.79
CA ALA A 217 11.19 -12.80 -7.56
C ALA A 217 12.49 -13.24 -6.86
N ASN A 218 12.87 -14.52 -6.98
CA ASN A 218 14.10 -15.09 -6.41
C ASN A 218 15.40 -14.40 -6.86
N LEU A 219 15.46 -13.80 -8.06
CA LEU A 219 16.66 -13.13 -8.57
C LEU A 219 16.64 -11.61 -8.33
N LEU A 220 15.45 -11.00 -8.34
CA LEU A 220 15.25 -9.56 -8.11
C LEU A 220 15.44 -9.19 -6.64
N PHE A 221 15.06 -10.07 -5.71
CA PHE A 221 15.16 -9.82 -4.26
C PHE A 221 16.61 -9.62 -3.78
N PRO A 222 17.58 -10.50 -4.13
CA PRO A 222 18.98 -10.31 -3.75
C PRO A 222 19.62 -9.07 -4.39
N LEU A 223 19.27 -8.78 -5.64
CA LEU A 223 19.78 -7.61 -6.37
C LEU A 223 19.36 -6.28 -5.71
N GLY A 224 18.19 -6.23 -5.07
CA GLY A 224 17.72 -5.07 -4.31
C GLY A 224 18.47 -4.82 -3.00
N PHE A 225 19.14 -5.83 -2.43
CA PHE A 225 19.98 -5.67 -1.22
C PHE A 225 21.45 -5.41 -1.52
N SER A 226 21.91 -5.69 -2.73
CA SER A 226 23.30 -5.47 -3.16
C SER A 226 23.57 -4.08 -3.77
N GLY A 227 22.61 -3.17 -3.73
CA GLY A 227 22.68 -1.81 -4.28
C GLY A 227 22.81 -0.72 -3.21
#